data_AF-A0A843K3T2-F1
#
_entry.id   AF-A0A843K3T2-F1
#
_cell.length_a   1.000
_cell.length_b   1.000
_cell.length_c   1.000
_cell.angle_alpha   90.00
_cell.angle_beta   90.00
_cell.angle_gamma   90.00
#
_symmetry.space_group_name_H-M   'P 1'
#
loop_
_entity.id
_entity.type
_entity.pdbx_description
1 polymer ?
#
loop_
_entity_poly.entity_id
_entity_poly.type
_entity_poly.pdbx_seq_one_letter_code
_entity_poly.pdbx_strand_id
1 'polypeptide(L)'
;MLDGLVQFEAEISSPKNIRSRVIWPDSEGPWIDGGMEDLMVHFTYASWTAYNLGCALSMALSSRDDALGRSISEMMTRMISSMGAIQLAEIHLTPEAMEDLKKSRLEP
;
A
#
# COMPACT_ATOMS: atom_id res chain seq x y z
N MET A 1 -10.81 16.70 8.02
CA MET A 1 -10.65 15.68 9.07
C MET A 1 -10.68 14.36 8.32
N LEU A 2 -9.70 13.48 8.51
CA LEU A 2 -9.70 12.20 7.80
C LEU A 2 -10.64 11.25 8.55
N ASP A 3 -11.56 10.61 7.84
CA ASP A 3 -12.58 9.75 8.44
C ASP A 3 -12.05 8.35 8.81
N GLY A 4 -10.79 8.07 8.48
CA GLY A 4 -10.11 6.83 8.79
C GLY A 4 -8.84 6.60 7.96
N LEU A 5 -8.37 5.35 7.98
CA LEU A 5 -7.19 4.89 7.26
C LEU A 5 -7.56 3.72 6.34
N VAL A 6 -7.20 3.84 5.07
CA VAL A 6 -7.14 2.72 4.12
C VAL A 6 -5.69 2.29 4.01
N GLN A 7 -5.38 1.04 4.30
CA GLN A 7 -4.04 0.49 4.20
C GLN A 7 -3.92 -0.44 3.00
N PHE A 8 -2.98 -0.14 2.12
CA PHE A 8 -2.60 -0.98 1.00
C PHE A 8 -1.36 -1.77 1.34
N GLU A 9 -1.44 -3.10 1.31
CA GLU A 9 -0.31 -3.98 1.57
C GLU A 9 0.08 -4.73 0.31
N ALA A 10 1.39 -4.88 0.05
CA ALA A 10 1.88 -5.77 -1.00
C ALA A 10 3.13 -6.53 -0.57
N GLU A 11 3.18 -7.81 -0.97
CA GLU A 11 4.36 -8.66 -0.86
C GLU A 11 4.90 -8.96 -2.26
N ILE A 12 6.13 -8.54 -2.50
CA ILE A 12 6.79 -8.54 -3.80
C ILE A 12 7.85 -9.64 -3.78
N SER A 13 7.56 -10.75 -4.46
CA SER A 13 8.55 -11.81 -4.68
C SER A 13 9.28 -11.64 -6.01
N SER A 14 8.57 -11.17 -7.05
CA SER A 14 9.13 -10.82 -8.36
C SER A 14 8.11 -9.97 -9.14
N PRO A 15 8.47 -9.34 -10.28
CA PRO A 15 7.52 -8.57 -11.08
C PRO A 15 6.29 -9.36 -11.59
N LYS A 16 6.38 -10.69 -11.61
CA LYS A 16 5.29 -11.60 -12.03
C LYS A 16 4.60 -12.31 -10.86
N ASN A 17 5.10 -12.09 -9.64
CA ASN A 17 4.59 -12.75 -8.44
C ASN A 17 4.56 -11.73 -7.31
N ILE A 18 3.43 -11.05 -7.25
CA ILE A 18 3.11 -10.03 -6.27
C ILE A 18 1.74 -10.36 -5.73
N ARG A 19 1.59 -10.34 -4.41
CA ARG A 19 0.27 -10.37 -3.78
C ARG A 19 0.01 -9.04 -3.12
N SER A 20 -1.24 -8.59 -3.16
CA SER A 20 -1.66 -7.34 -2.55
C SER A 20 -3.02 -7.45 -1.90
N ARG A 21 -3.30 -6.61 -0.90
CA ARG A 21 -4.61 -6.47 -0.28
C ARG A 21 -4.87 -5.04 0.16
N VAL A 22 -6.15 -4.74 0.35
CA VAL A 22 -6.62 -3.47 0.92
C VAL A 22 -7.29 -3.74 2.24
N ILE A 23 -6.99 -2.93 3.24
CA ILE A 23 -7.66 -2.91 4.53
C ILE A 23 -8.37 -1.58 4.64
N TRP A 24 -9.68 -1.63 4.84
CA TRP A 24 -10.55 -0.49 5.09
C TRP A 24 -10.77 -0.32 6.60
N PRO A 25 -11.29 0.82 7.07
CA PRO A 25 -11.53 1.04 8.50
C PRO A 25 -12.36 -0.06 9.17
N ASP A 26 -13.38 -0.57 8.46
CA ASP A 26 -14.35 -1.52 9.03
C ASP A 26 -14.19 -2.95 8.48
N SER A 27 -13.23 -3.22 7.60
CA SER A 27 -13.08 -4.55 6.99
C SER A 27 -11.70 -4.78 6.37
N GLU A 28 -11.30 -6.06 6.28
CA GLU A 28 -10.07 -6.47 5.59
C GLU A 28 -10.41 -7.20 4.29
N GLY A 29 -9.86 -6.72 3.17
CA GLY A 29 -9.94 -7.38 1.89
C GLY A 29 -9.04 -8.62 1.81
N PRO A 30 -9.36 -9.58 0.93
CA PRO A 30 -8.54 -10.77 0.73
C PRO A 30 -7.21 -10.42 0.07
N TRP A 31 -6.23 -11.31 0.20
CA TRP A 31 -5.03 -11.27 -0.65
C TRP A 31 -5.39 -11.64 -2.08
N ILE A 32 -4.87 -10.86 -3.01
CA ILE A 32 -5.01 -11.06 -4.45
C ILE A 32 -3.61 -11.28 -5.03
N ASP A 33 -3.41 -12.41 -5.69
CA ASP A 33 -2.17 -12.74 -6.41
C ASP A 33 -2.20 -12.15 -7.82
N GLY A 34 -1.06 -11.66 -8.30
CA GLY A 34 -0.91 -11.10 -9.63
C GLY A 34 0.52 -10.70 -9.97
N GLY A 35 0.66 -9.90 -11.03
CA GLY A 35 1.90 -9.27 -11.43
C GLY A 35 1.92 -7.76 -11.17
N MET A 36 2.91 -7.09 -11.76
CA MET A 36 3.05 -5.65 -11.67
C MET A 36 1.81 -4.88 -12.16
N GLU A 37 1.22 -5.30 -13.27
CA GLU A 37 0.03 -4.64 -13.83
C GLU A 37 -1.17 -4.73 -12.88
N ASP A 38 -1.40 -5.92 -12.32
CA ASP A 38 -2.47 -6.15 -11.34
C ASP A 38 -2.26 -5.33 -10.07
N LEU A 39 -1.01 -5.25 -9.58
CA LEU A 39 -0.64 -4.42 -8.43
C LEU A 39 -1.02 -2.96 -8.68
N MET A 40 -0.68 -2.40 -9.84
CA MET A 40 -0.95 -1.00 -10.15
C MET A 40 -2.45 -0.71 -10.26
N VAL A 41 -3.22 -1.62 -10.86
CA VAL A 41 -4.68 -1.51 -10.91
C VAL A 41 -5.28 -1.55 -9.50
N HIS A 42 -4.85 -2.51 -8.68
CA HIS A 42 -5.36 -2.68 -7.33
C HIS A 42 -5.02 -1.48 -6.44
N PHE A 43 -3.82 -0.94 -6.57
CA PHE A 43 -3.39 0.27 -5.88
C PHE A 43 -4.16 1.51 -6.32
N THR A 44 -4.41 1.66 -7.62
CA THR A 44 -5.24 2.76 -8.16
C THR A 44 -6.65 2.69 -7.57
N TYR A 45 -7.23 1.50 -7.50
CA TYR A 45 -8.53 1.27 -6.88
C TYR A 45 -8.51 1.65 -5.40
N ALA A 46 -7.54 1.17 -4.62
CA ALA A 46 -7.40 1.49 -3.20
C ALA A 46 -7.28 3.00 -2.96
N SER A 47 -6.48 3.69 -3.79
CA SER A 47 -6.30 5.14 -3.74
C SER A 47 -7.59 5.89 -4.03
N TRP A 48 -8.32 5.46 -5.07
CA TRP A 48 -9.62 6.03 -5.42
C TRP A 48 -10.66 5.82 -4.32
N THR A 49 -10.71 4.63 -3.71
CA THR A 49 -11.60 4.34 -2.59
C THR A 49 -11.25 5.21 -1.39
N ALA A 50 -9.97 5.32 -1.01
CA ALA A 50 -9.53 6.15 0.10
C ALA A 50 -9.96 7.62 -0.09
N TYR A 51 -9.78 8.15 -1.30
CA TYR A 51 -10.21 9.50 -1.66
C TYR A 51 -11.73 9.70 -1.48
N ASN A 52 -12.55 8.79 -2.02
CA ASN A 52 -14.01 8.90 -1.93
C ASN A 52 -14.55 8.73 -0.50
N LEU A 53 -13.83 7.99 0.35
CA LEU A 53 -14.16 7.81 1.76
C LEU A 53 -13.59 8.91 2.66
N GLY A 54 -12.88 9.91 2.12
CA GLY A 54 -12.21 10.92 2.94
C GLY A 54 -11.14 10.36 3.88
N CYS A 55 -10.60 9.18 3.57
CA CYS A 55 -9.61 8.46 4.39
C CYS A 55 -8.18 8.77 3.92
N ALA A 56 -7.20 8.65 4.83
CA ALA A 56 -5.80 8.60 4.44
C ALA A 56 -5.49 7.25 3.77
N LEU A 57 -4.52 7.26 2.85
CA LEU A 57 -3.95 6.03 2.29
C LEU A 57 -2.59 5.77 2.91
N SER A 58 -2.43 4.62 3.56
CA SER A 58 -1.15 4.08 4.01
C SER A 58 -0.69 2.97 3.07
N MET A 59 0.62 2.85 2.86
CA MET A 59 1.22 1.84 2.01
C MET A 59 2.25 1.02 2.81
N ALA A 60 2.14 -0.31 2.72
CA ALA A 60 3.07 -1.25 3.31
C ALA A 60 3.60 -2.19 2.22
N LEU A 61 4.90 -2.14 1.96
CA LEU A 61 5.53 -2.96 0.91
C LEU A 61 6.60 -3.85 1.54
N SER A 62 6.47 -5.16 1.33
CA SER A 62 7.52 -6.13 1.64
C SER A 62 8.11 -6.65 0.33
N SER A 63 9.43 -6.72 0.25
CA SER A 63 10.12 -7.29 -0.92
C SER A 63 11.31 -8.12 -0.45
N ARG A 64 11.60 -9.21 -1.17
CA ARG A 64 12.86 -9.96 -1.00
C ARG A 64 14.04 -9.32 -1.75
N ASP A 65 13.73 -8.48 -2.72
CA ASP A 65 14.67 -7.71 -3.51
C ASP A 65 14.45 -6.22 -3.20
N ASP A 66 15.39 -5.64 -2.46
CA ASP A 66 15.32 -4.23 -2.04
C ASP A 66 15.26 -3.26 -3.22
N ALA A 67 15.97 -3.55 -4.31
CA ALA A 67 16.00 -2.69 -5.49
C ALA A 67 14.66 -2.71 -6.23
N LEU A 68 14.05 -3.89 -6.33
CA LEU A 68 12.70 -4.04 -6.88
C LEU A 68 11.66 -3.36 -5.99
N GLY A 69 11.75 -3.57 -4.66
CA GLY A 69 10.83 -2.96 -3.69
C GLY A 69 10.88 -1.43 -3.74
N ARG A 70 12.08 -0.84 -3.79
CA ARG A 70 12.28 0.61 -3.99
C ARG A 70 11.66 1.10 -5.29
N SER A 71 11.95 0.40 -6.39
CA SER A 71 11.46 0.79 -7.72
C SER A 71 9.92 0.80 -7.78
N ILE A 72 9.27 -0.20 -7.17
CA ILE A 72 7.80 -0.27 -7.07
C ILE A 72 7.27 0.85 -6.18
N SER A 73 7.89 1.07 -5.01
CA SER A 73 7.49 2.13 -4.09
C SER A 73 7.57 3.53 -4.73
N GLU A 74 8.65 3.80 -5.47
CA GLU A 74 8.80 5.05 -6.21
C GLU A 74 7.74 5.21 -7.30
N MET A 75 7.43 4.13 -8.03
CA MET A 75 6.40 4.13 -9.07
C MET A 75 5.01 4.44 -8.48
N MET A 76 4.64 3.77 -7.38
CA MET A 76 3.38 3.99 -6.68
C MET A 76 3.31 5.41 -6.09
N THR A 77 4.42 5.91 -5.54
CA THR A 77 4.54 7.29 -5.05
C THR A 77 4.30 8.29 -6.17
N ARG A 78 4.98 8.14 -7.32
CA ARG A 78 4.79 9.03 -8.48
C ARG A 78 3.36 9.03 -9.00
N MET A 79 2.69 7.87 -8.96
CA MET A 79 1.28 7.75 -9.33
C MET A 79 0.38 8.54 -8.38
N ILE A 80 0.55 8.41 -7.05
CA ILE A 80 -0.22 9.21 -6.08
C ILE A 80 0.04 10.71 -6.28
N SER A 81 1.30 11.10 -6.46
CA SER A 81 1.66 12.51 -6.65
C SER A 81 1.03 13.08 -7.93
N SER A 82 0.95 12.30 -9.02
CA SER A 82 0.32 12.76 -10.26
C SER A 82 -1.21 12.91 -10.14
N MET A 83 -1.83 12.22 -9.19
CA MET A 83 -3.25 12.37 -8.85
C MET A 83 -3.53 13.58 -7.92
N GLY A 84 -2.51 14.38 -7.59
CA GLY A 84 -2.65 15.59 -6.76
C GLY A 84 -2.79 15.30 -5.27
N ALA A 85 -2.55 14.06 -4.83
CA ALA A 85 -2.55 13.72 -3.42
C ALA A 85 -1.28 14.23 -2.73
N ILE A 86 -1.46 14.86 -1.57
CA ILE A 86 -0.37 15.31 -0.69
C ILE A 86 0.10 14.07 0.08
N GLN A 87 1.33 13.64 -0.21
CA GLN A 87 1.92 12.45 0.39
C GLN A 87 2.31 12.71 1.87
N LEU A 88 1.84 11.86 2.76
CA LEU A 88 2.23 11.81 4.19
C LEU A 88 3.01 10.52 4.54
N ALA A 89 3.46 9.75 3.54
CA ALA A 89 3.91 8.37 3.74
C ALA A 89 5.36 8.24 4.25
N GLU A 90 5.56 7.45 5.31
CA GLU A 90 6.82 6.80 5.64
C GLU A 90 6.90 5.45 4.91
N ILE A 91 7.83 5.33 3.96
CA ILE A 91 8.04 4.06 3.22
C ILE A 91 8.99 3.19 4.05
N HIS A 92 8.46 2.14 4.67
CA HIS A 92 9.26 1.14 5.38
C HIS A 92 9.54 -0.05 4.45
N LEU A 93 10.79 -0.19 4.00
CA LEU A 93 11.26 -1.25 3.11
C LEU A 93 12.10 -2.27 3.87
N THR A 94 11.53 -2.91 4.89
CA THR A 94 12.20 -3.99 5.62
C THR A 94 11.23 -5.14 5.89
N PRO A 95 11.72 -6.38 6.11
CA PRO A 95 10.88 -7.49 6.56
C PRO A 95 10.10 -7.16 7.85
N GLU A 96 10.67 -6.31 8.71
CA GLU A 96 10.07 -5.85 9.97
C GLU A 96 8.97 -4.79 9.76
N ALA A 97 8.92 -4.13 8.60
CA ALA A 97 7.92 -3.08 8.30
C ALA A 97 6.48 -3.56 8.48
N MET A 98 6.21 -4.83 8.12
CA MET A 98 4.90 -5.45 8.29
C MET A 98 4.58 -5.80 9.76
N GLU A 99 5.61 -6.04 10.59
CA GLU A 99 5.43 -6.26 12.03
C GLU A 99 5.28 -4.94 12.79
N ASP A 100 6.01 -3.90 12.39
CA ASP A 100 5.92 -2.58 13.01
C ASP A 100 4.58 -1.90 12.72
N LEU A 101 4.02 -2.08 11.52
CA LEU A 101 2.64 -1.66 11.21
C LEU A 101 1.56 -2.44 11.98
N LYS A 102 1.83 -3.70 12.34
CA LYS A 102 0.92 -4.46 13.22
C LYS A 102 0.99 -3.99 14.66
N LYS A 103 2.14 -3.48 15.13
CA LYS A 103 2.29 -2.91 16.47
C LYS A 103 1.66 -1.52 16.58
N SER A 104 1.73 -0.70 15.53
CA SER A 104 1.08 0.62 15.51
C SER A 104 -0.45 0.56 15.47
N ARG A 105 -1.06 -0.59 15.11
CA ARG A 105 -2.50 -0.85 15.31
C ARG A 105 -2.96 -0.81 16.77
N LEU A 106 -2.05 -0.79 17.75
CA LEU A 106 -2.40 -0.86 19.19
C LEU A 106 -2.42 0.50 19.91
N GLU A 107 -2.10 1.61 19.26
CA GLU A 107 -2.23 2.93 19.89
C GLU A 107 -3.18 3.84 19.10
N PRO A 108 -4.23 4.39 19.75
CA PRO A 108 -5.20 5.30 19.16
C PRO A 108 -4.65 6.71 18.91
#